data_AF-A0A3B9S190-F1
#
_entry.id   AF-A0A3B9S190-F1
#
_cell.length_a   1.000
_cell.length_b   1.000
_cell.length_c   1.000
_cell.angle_alpha   90.00
_cell.angle_beta   90.00
_cell.angle_gamma   90.00
#
_symmetry.space_group_name_H-M   'P 1'
#
loop_
_entity.id
_entity.type
_entity.pdbx_description
1 polymer ?
#
loop_
_entity_poly.entity_id
_entity_poly.type
_entity_poly.pdbx_seq_one_letter_code
_entity_poly.pdbx_strand_id
1 'polypeptide(L)' 'MDNSSIDYAEGRVFDFEDESSIQPSFLETFDYAGPRQRVSYPMTEFTAVCPFSGLPDTGIVWVDYIPRQKLLELKAL' A
#
# COMPACT_ATOMS: atom_id res chain seq x y z
N MET A 1 36.64 -14.60 12.97
CA MET A 1 35.64 -15.60 13.39
C MET A 1 34.86 -15.97 12.15
N ASP A 2 34.69 -17.26 11.95
CA ASP A 2 34.20 -17.91 10.74
C ASP A 2 32.85 -17.33 10.27
N ASN A 3 32.78 -16.98 8.99
CA ASN A 3 31.64 -16.32 8.34
C ASN A 3 30.87 -17.36 7.51
N SER A 4 30.66 -18.54 8.08
CA SER A 4 30.08 -19.68 7.39
C SER A 4 28.57 -19.73 7.60
N SER A 5 27.87 -19.59 6.46
CA SER A 5 26.46 -19.89 6.22
C SER A 5 25.43 -18.86 6.70
N ILE A 6 25.01 -18.00 5.78
CA ILE A 6 23.63 -17.51 5.76
C ILE A 6 23.22 -17.45 4.29
N ASP A 7 22.37 -18.38 3.87
CA ASP A 7 21.66 -18.35 2.59
C ASP A 7 20.75 -17.11 2.55
N TYR A 8 21.32 -15.94 2.31
CA TYR A 8 20.54 -14.74 2.04
C TYR A 8 20.00 -14.85 0.62
N ALA A 9 18.68 -14.70 0.47
CA ALA A 9 18.04 -14.71 -0.83
C ALA A 9 18.75 -13.71 -1.76
N GLU A 10 19.18 -14.15 -2.95
CA GLU A 10 19.82 -13.32 -4.00
C GLU A 10 18.85 -12.29 -4.64
N GLY A 11 17.81 -11.87 -3.91
CA GLY A 11 16.82 -10.89 -4.34
C GLY A 11 17.30 -9.46 -4.13
N ARG A 12 16.50 -8.50 -4.59
CA ARG A 12 16.72 -7.08 -4.26
C ARG A 12 16.50 -6.89 -2.76
N VAL A 13 17.51 -6.34 -2.08
CA VAL A 13 17.39 -5.83 -0.72
C VAL A 13 16.94 -4.38 -0.83
N PHE A 14 15.84 -4.04 -0.18
CA PHE A 14 15.36 -2.66 -0.07
C PHE A 14 15.75 -2.13 1.30
N ASP A 15 16.24 -0.89 1.34
CA ASP A 15 16.52 -0.20 2.60
C ASP A 15 15.20 0.16 3.29
N PHE A 16 15.24 0.25 4.62
CA PHE A 16 14.11 0.75 5.39
C PHE A 16 14.02 2.27 5.22
N GLU A 17 13.05 2.71 4.44
CA GLU A 17 12.75 4.12 4.21
C GLU A 17 11.70 4.62 5.20
N ASP A 18 11.79 5.89 5.57
CA ASP A 18 10.77 6.55 6.40
C ASP A 18 9.55 6.99 5.58
N GLU A 19 8.55 7.56 6.25
CA GLU A 19 7.28 7.99 5.65
C GLU A 19 7.45 8.99 4.48
N SER A 20 8.60 9.68 4.37
CA SER A 20 8.88 10.58 3.25
C SER A 20 8.98 9.87 1.89
N SER A 21 9.19 8.55 1.86
CA SER A 21 9.20 7.78 0.61
C SER A 21 7.80 7.36 0.13
N ILE A 22 6.76 7.56 0.95
CA ILE A 22 5.37 7.36 0.52
C ILE A 22 5.10 8.32 -0.64
N GLN A 23 4.44 7.83 -1.70
CA GLN A 23 4.14 8.60 -2.91
C GLN A 23 2.63 8.88 -3.06
N PRO A 24 2.03 9.81 -2.29
CA PRO A 24 0.61 10.15 -2.42
C PRO A 24 0.22 10.66 -3.81
N SER A 25 1.20 11.15 -4.57
CA SER A 25 1.02 11.64 -5.94
C SER A 25 0.62 10.56 -6.95
N PHE A 26 0.75 9.27 -6.61
CA PHE A 26 0.28 8.18 -7.45
C PHE A 26 -1.25 8.04 -7.46
N LEU A 27 -1.94 8.58 -6.46
CA LEU A 27 -3.40 8.53 -6.40
C LEU A 27 -4.00 9.37 -7.53
N GLU A 28 -4.77 8.71 -8.40
CA GLU A 28 -5.50 9.34 -9.49
C GLU A 28 -7.00 9.37 -9.20
N THR A 29 -7.67 10.41 -9.69
CA THR A 29 -9.12 10.56 -9.56
C THR A 29 -9.72 11.00 -10.88
N PHE A 30 -10.98 10.65 -11.10
CA PHE A 30 -11.76 11.15 -12.22
C PHE A 30 -13.07 11.79 -11.72
N ASP A 31 -13.63 12.69 -12.53
CA ASP A 31 -14.86 13.38 -12.20
C ASP A 31 -16.03 12.40 -12.11
N TYR A 32 -16.85 12.58 -11.07
CA TYR A 32 -17.98 11.73 -10.76
C TYR A 32 -19.25 12.58 -10.61
N ALA A 33 -20.17 12.43 -11.56
CA ALA A 33 -21.48 13.08 -11.58
C ALA A 33 -22.64 12.07 -11.41
N GLY A 34 -22.34 10.85 -10.98
CA GLY A 34 -23.34 9.80 -10.77
C GLY A 34 -24.19 10.01 -9.51
N PRO A 35 -25.16 9.12 -9.26
CA PRO A 35 -26.00 9.18 -8.07
C PRO A 35 -25.19 9.00 -6.79
N ARG A 36 -25.80 9.33 -5.63
CA ARG A 36 -25.20 9.00 -4.34
C ARG A 36 -25.13 7.48 -4.18
N GLN A 37 -23.92 6.92 -4.21
CA GLN A 37 -23.66 5.49 -4.00
C GLN A 37 -22.49 5.29 -3.03
N ARG A 38 -22.43 4.12 -2.39
CA ARG A 38 -21.29 3.71 -1.56
C ARG A 38 -20.33 2.89 -2.42
N VAL A 39 -19.05 3.25 -2.37
CA VAL A 39 -17.94 2.48 -2.93
C VAL A 39 -17.27 1.76 -1.78
N SER A 40 -17.16 0.43 -1.91
CA SER A 40 -16.56 -0.46 -0.92
C SER A 40 -15.58 -1.38 -1.61
N TYR A 41 -14.33 -1.36 -1.18
CA TYR A 41 -13.27 -2.20 -1.75
C TYR A 41 -12.39 -2.78 -0.65
N PRO A 42 -12.41 -4.11 -0.44
CA PRO A 42 -11.44 -4.80 0.40
C PRO A 42 -10.17 -5.11 -0.38
N MET A 43 -9.04 -4.57 0.07
CA MET A 43 -7.72 -4.90 -0.46
C MET A 43 -7.08 -5.96 0.43
N THR A 44 -6.94 -7.18 -0.10
CA THR A 44 -6.44 -8.35 0.65
C THR A 44 -4.94 -8.57 0.53
N GLU A 45 -4.26 -7.73 -0.25
CA GLU A 45 -2.83 -7.86 -0.57
C GLU A 45 -1.98 -6.74 0.04
N PHE A 46 -2.52 -6.00 1.02
CA PHE A 46 -1.80 -4.94 1.68
C PHE A 46 -0.68 -5.52 2.57
N THR A 47 0.53 -4.98 2.39
CA THR A 47 1.70 -5.29 3.18
C THR A 47 2.44 -4.00 3.52
N ALA A 48 2.96 -3.89 4.75
CA ALA A 48 3.78 -2.79 5.21
C ALA A 48 4.93 -3.32 6.05
N VAL A 49 5.97 -2.52 6.29
CA VAL A 49 7.08 -2.91 7.17
C VAL A 49 6.84 -2.36 8.57
N CYS A 50 6.96 -3.22 9.59
CA CYS A 50 6.86 -2.82 10.99
C CYS A 50 8.07 -1.93 11.38
N PRO A 51 7.85 -0.69 11.87
CA PRO A 51 8.96 0.22 12.21
C PRO A 51 9.79 -0.23 13.42
N PHE A 52 9.31 -1.18 14.21
CA PHE A 52 10.02 -1.70 15.39
C PHE A 52 10.89 -2.91 15.07
N SER A 53 10.37 -3.86 14.28
CA SER A 53 11.03 -5.14 14.00
C SER A 53 11.67 -5.22 12.60
N GLY A 54 11.25 -4.37 11.67
CA GLY A 54 11.64 -4.45 10.26
C GLY A 54 11.01 -5.62 9.49
N LEU A 55 10.10 -6.37 10.12
CA LEU A 55 9.39 -7.50 9.49
C LEU A 55 8.13 -7.02 8.75
N PRO A 56 7.69 -7.73 7.71
CA PRO A 56 6.46 -7.40 7.01
C PRO A 56 5.21 -7.72 7.85
N ASP A 57 4.32 -6.75 7.94
CA ASP A 57 2.95 -6.88 8.45
C ASP A 57 1.98 -6.98 7.27
N THR A 58 1.09 -7.97 7.29
CA THR A 58 0.06 -8.15 6.26
C THR A 58 -1.33 -8.00 6.84
N GLY A 59 -2.27 -7.51 6.03
CA GLY A 59 -3.63 -7.29 6.49
C GLY A 59 -4.61 -6.97 5.36
N ILE A 60 -5.89 -6.91 5.73
CA ILE A 60 -6.95 -6.46 4.83
C ILE A 60 -7.21 -4.98 5.10
N VAL A 61 -7.05 -4.14 4.08
CA VAL A 61 -7.43 -2.73 4.13
C VAL A 61 -8.80 -2.56 3.50
N TRP A 62 -9.73 -1.98 4.24
CA TRP A 62 -11.06 -1.64 3.75
C TRP A 62 -11.13 -0.18 3.35
N VAL A 63 -11.36 0.08 2.06
CA VAL A 63 -11.64 1.42 1.55
C VAL A 63 -13.14 1.55 1.34
N ASP A 64 -13.76 2.44 2.12
CA ASP A 64 -15.21 2.59 2.21
C ASP A 64 -15.58 4.07 2.19
N TYR A 65 -16.22 4.54 1.11
CA TYR A 65 -16.56 5.95 0.96
C TYR A 65 -17.79 6.18 0.06
N ILE A 66 -18.33 7.40 0.13
CA ILE A 66 -19.38 7.89 -0.80
C ILE A 66 -18.74 9.03 -1.61
N PRO A 67 -18.49 8.86 -2.92
CA PRO A 67 -17.91 9.91 -3.75
C PRO A 67 -18.83 11.15 -3.80
N ARG A 68 -18.21 12.34 -3.76
CA ARG A 68 -18.92 13.62 -3.92
C ARG A 68 -18.87 14.11 -5.36
N GLN A 69 -17.69 14.49 -5.82
CA GLN A 69 -17.44 15.02 -7.17
C GLN A 69 -16.35 14.25 -7.91
N LYS A 70 -15.62 13.39 -7.20
CA LYS A 70 -14.50 12.62 -7.73
C LYS A 70 -14.60 11.18 -7.22
N LEU A 71 -14.18 10.26 -8.06
CA LEU A 71 -14.04 8.84 -7.75
C LEU A 71 -12.56 8.46 -7.87
N LEU A 72 -12.09 7.65 -6.93
CA LEU A 72 -10.72 7.16 -6.89
C LEU A 72 -10.51 6.09 -7.97
N GLU A 73 -9.50 6.27 -8.81
CA GLU A 73 -9.14 5.27 -9.82
C GLU A 73 -8.50 4.06 -9.11
N LEU A 74 -8.97 2.85 -9.42
CA LEU A 74 -8.65 1.66 -8.62
C LEU A 74 -7.24 1.11 -8.88
N LYS A 75 -6.67 1.32 -10.07
CA LYS A 75 -5.29 0.94 -10.38
C LYS A 75 -4.28 1.86 -9.69
N ALA A 76 -4.66 3.10 -9.42
CA ALA A 76 -3.85 4.11 -8.77
C ALA A 76 -3.88 4.04 -7.22
N LEU A 77 -4.87 3.33 -6.66
CA LEU A 77 -4.96 2.98 -5.23
C LEU A 77 -4.01 1.83 -4.88
#